data_AF-A0A4R5H695-F1
#
_entry.id   AF-A0A4R5H695-F1
#
_cell.length_a   1.000
_cell.length_b   1.000
_cell.length_c   1.000
_cell.angle_alpha   90.00
_cell.angle_beta   90.00
_cell.angle_gamma   90.00
#
_symmetry.space_group_name_H-M   'P 1'
#
loop_
_entity.id
_entity.type
_entity.pdbx_description
1 polymer ?
#
loop_
_entity_poly.entity_id
_entity_poly.type
_entity_poly.pdbx_seq_one_letter_code
_entity_poly.pdbx_strand_id
1 'polypeptide(L)'
;MSQFAKWRLGFLLSVMMLIVVALIIVPLPKLITYKHGNGVSSSIYWRGFGEYGQLLDSNAEFVKLDMQTQHLHICHNLETGIHCQPFKIVEVGGPFSVLSQL
;
A
#
# COMPACT_ATOMS: atom_id res chain seq x y z
N MET A 1 22.78 -8.51 -41.24
CA MET A 1 22.47 -8.84 -39.83
C MET A 1 21.95 -7.65 -38.99
N SER A 2 21.51 -6.52 -39.57
CA SER A 2 21.20 -5.28 -38.79
C SER A 2 19.71 -5.05 -38.43
N GLN A 3 18.77 -5.51 -39.26
CA GLN A 3 17.32 -5.24 -39.10
C GLN A 3 16.72 -5.91 -37.84
N PHE A 4 17.04 -7.18 -37.59
CA PHE A 4 16.53 -7.92 -36.43
C PHE A 4 17.03 -7.37 -35.08
N ALA A 5 18.26 -6.85 -35.03
CA ALA A 5 18.82 -6.25 -33.81
C ALA A 5 18.10 -4.95 -33.44
N LYS A 6 17.76 -4.11 -34.43
CA LYS A 6 17.01 -2.86 -34.23
C LYS A 6 15.60 -3.11 -33.71
N TRP A 7 14.90 -4.11 -34.24
CA TRP A 7 13.55 -4.49 -33.79
C TRP A 7 13.55 -5.04 -32.36
N ARG A 8 14.53 -5.89 -32.02
CA ARG A 8 14.69 -6.41 -30.65
C ARG A 8 14.99 -5.31 -29.64
N LEU A 9 15.84 -4.35 -30.00
CA LEU A 9 16.17 -3.22 -29.12
C LEU A 9 14.96 -2.29 -28.93
N GLY A 10 14.20 -2.00 -29.99
CA GLY A 10 12.97 -1.20 -29.91
C GLY A 10 11.89 -1.86 -29.04
N PHE A 11 11.71 -3.18 -29.16
CA PHE A 11 10.79 -3.94 -28.31
C PHE A 11 11.21 -3.91 -26.84
N LEU A 12 12.51 -4.11 -26.54
CA LEU A 12 13.02 -4.05 -25.17
C LEU A 12 12.82 -2.66 -24.53
N LEU A 13 13.08 -1.59 -25.29
CA LEU A 13 12.84 -0.22 -24.82
C LEU A 13 11.35 0.03 -24.54
N SER A 14 10.47 -0.45 -25.41
CA SER A 14 9.01 -0.38 -25.22
C SER A 14 8.58 -1.09 -23.93
N VAL A 15 9.02 -2.33 -23.71
CA VAL A 15 8.70 -3.10 -22.50
C VAL A 15 9.24 -2.40 -21.25
N MET A 16 10.47 -1.89 -21.30
CA MET A 16 11.09 -1.21 -20.15
C MET A 16 10.34 0.09 -19.81
N MET A 17 9.91 0.85 -20.83
CA MET A 17 9.07 2.03 -20.64
C MET A 17 7.73 1.68 -19.99
N LEU A 18 7.10 0.57 -20.41
CA LEU A 18 5.83 0.11 -19.86
C LEU A 18 5.97 -0.30 -18.39
N ILE A 19 7.08 -0.95 -18.01
CA ILE A 19 7.39 -1.28 -16.62
C ILE A 19 7.55 -0.02 -15.77
N VAL A 20 8.30 0.98 -16.25
CA VAL A 20 8.48 2.24 -15.50
C VAL A 20 7.16 2.96 -15.29
N VAL A 21 6.32 3.02 -16.33
CA VAL A 21 4.98 3.60 -16.22
C VAL A 21 4.13 2.84 -15.19
N ALA A 22 4.18 1.51 -15.19
CA ALA A 22 3.47 0.71 -14.20
C ALA A 22 3.97 0.99 -12.76
N LEU A 23 5.27 1.13 -12.54
CA LEU A 23 5.83 1.43 -11.22
C LEU A 23 5.44 2.82 -10.67
N ILE A 24 5.18 3.78 -11.56
CA ILE A 24 4.73 5.13 -11.16
C ILE A 24 3.24 5.13 -10.82
N ILE A 25 2.43 4.36 -11.57
CA ILE A 25 0.97 4.36 -11.43
C ILE A 25 0.52 3.50 -10.24
N VAL A 26 1.19 2.36 -10.00
CA VAL A 26 0.78 1.44 -8.94
C VAL A 26 1.13 2.03 -7.57
N PRO A 27 0.13 2.29 -6.70
CA PRO A 27 0.40 2.79 -5.36
C PRO A 27 1.10 1.70 -4.55
N LEU A 28 2.31 2.01 -4.08
CA LEU A 28 3.13 1.07 -3.32
C LEU A 28 2.58 0.87 -1.90
N PRO A 29 2.68 -0.36 -1.35
CA PRO A 29 2.36 -0.61 0.04
C PRO A 29 3.34 0.13 0.97
N LYS A 30 2.88 0.43 2.19
CA LYS A 30 3.64 1.15 3.22
C LYS A 30 3.50 0.45 4.56
N LEU A 31 4.54 0.49 5.37
CA LEU A 31 4.46 0.02 6.75
C LEU A 31 3.81 1.11 7.61
N ILE A 32 2.80 0.76 8.41
CA ILE A 32 2.17 1.70 9.33
C ILE A 32 2.23 1.11 10.73
N THR A 33 2.81 1.89 11.63
CA THR A 33 2.89 1.58 13.05
C THR A 33 1.86 2.42 13.79
N TYR A 34 0.98 1.79 14.56
CA TYR A 34 -0.13 2.42 15.26
C TYR A 34 -0.28 1.87 16.68
N LYS A 35 -0.91 2.65 17.56
CA LYS A 35 -1.23 2.21 18.91
C LYS A 35 -2.47 1.33 18.91
N HIS A 36 -2.40 0.17 19.56
CA HIS A 36 -3.53 -0.72 19.77
C HIS A 36 -3.61 -1.09 21.26
N GLY A 37 -4.62 -0.60 21.96
CA GLY A 37 -4.72 -0.71 23.42
C GLY A 37 -3.51 -0.10 24.13
N ASN A 38 -2.86 -0.86 25.01
CA ASN A 38 -1.60 -0.47 25.67
C ASN A 38 -0.33 -0.80 24.86
N GLY A 39 -0.47 -1.36 23.65
CA GLY A 39 0.64 -1.79 22.80
C GLY A 39 0.85 -0.92 21.55
N VAL A 40 1.91 -1.25 20.81
CA VAL A 40 2.22 -0.70 19.49
C VAL A 40 2.26 -1.86 18.50
N SER A 41 1.53 -1.73 17.40
CA SER A 41 1.43 -2.74 16.35
C SER A 41 1.84 -2.13 15.01
N SER A 42 2.46 -2.93 14.15
CA SER A 42 2.88 -2.53 12.81
C SER A 42 2.20 -3.42 11.78
N SER A 43 1.66 -2.82 10.73
CA SER A 43 0.95 -3.54 9.67
C SER A 43 1.20 -2.93 8.30
N ILE A 44 1.15 -3.76 7.27
CA ILE A 44 1.36 -3.34 5.88
C ILE A 44 0.06 -2.77 5.33
N TYR A 45 0.01 -1.46 5.13
CA TYR A 45 -1.09 -0.75 4.50
C TYR A 45 -0.88 -0.66 2.99
N TRP A 46 -1.90 -1.05 2.24
CA TRP A 46 -1.94 -0.87 0.81
C TRP A 46 -3.23 -0.17 0.41
N ARG A 47 -3.10 1.02 -0.18
CA ARG A 47 -4.27 1.78 -0.65
C ARG A 47 -4.94 1.12 -1.85
N GLY A 48 -4.18 0.40 -2.68
CA GLY A 48 -4.63 0.06 -4.02
C GLY A 48 -5.08 1.29 -4.80
N PHE A 49 -5.92 1.11 -5.81
CA PHE A 49 -6.43 2.20 -6.64
C PHE A 49 -7.70 2.88 -6.11
N GLY A 50 -8.19 2.47 -4.93
CA GLY A 50 -9.43 2.98 -4.33
C GLY A 50 -9.23 4.12 -3.34
N GLU A 51 -10.35 4.64 -2.82
CA GLU A 51 -10.32 5.64 -1.73
C GLU A 51 -9.92 5.02 -0.39
N TYR A 52 -10.36 3.77 -0.16
CA TYR A 52 -10.05 2.95 1.00
C TYR A 52 -8.91 1.99 0.66
N GLY A 53 -8.01 1.78 1.62
CA GLY A 53 -6.99 0.76 1.53
C GLY A 53 -7.30 -0.43 2.41
N GLN A 54 -6.39 -1.39 2.40
CA GLN A 54 -6.45 -2.60 3.21
C GLN A 54 -5.16 -2.78 4.01
N LEU A 55 -5.26 -3.47 5.13
CA LEU A 55 -4.09 -3.98 5.86
C LEU A 55 -3.86 -5.43 5.42
N LEU A 56 -2.74 -5.67 4.75
CA LEU A 56 -2.43 -6.95 4.12
C LEU A 56 -2.13 -8.07 5.12
N ASP A 57 -1.66 -7.72 6.31
CA ASP A 57 -1.29 -8.68 7.35
C ASP A 57 -2.51 -9.13 8.17
N SER A 58 -3.49 -8.24 8.38
CA SER A 58 -4.62 -8.48 9.26
C SER A 58 -5.97 -8.70 8.55
N ASN A 59 -5.97 -8.88 7.22
CA ASN A 59 -7.17 -9.02 6.37
C ASN A 59 -8.25 -7.94 6.62
N ALA A 60 -7.84 -6.73 7.00
CA ALA A 60 -8.77 -5.63 7.17
C ALA A 60 -8.95 -4.90 5.84
N GLU A 61 -10.07 -5.13 5.17
CA GLU A 61 -10.34 -4.64 3.81
C GLU A 61 -10.70 -3.15 3.74
N PHE A 62 -11.23 -2.58 4.84
CA PHE A 62 -11.70 -1.19 4.86
C PHE A 62 -10.88 -0.35 5.84
N VAL A 63 -9.81 0.25 5.34
CA VAL A 63 -8.89 1.05 6.15
C VAL A 63 -8.67 2.42 5.52
N LYS A 64 -8.95 3.47 6.29
CA LYS A 64 -8.73 4.85 5.89
C LYS A 64 -7.61 5.46 6.70
N LEU A 65 -6.60 5.95 5.98
CA LEU A 65 -5.46 6.63 6.56
C LEU A 65 -5.67 8.14 6.47
N ASP A 66 -5.79 8.80 7.62
CA ASP A 66 -5.87 10.25 7.71
C ASP A 66 -4.57 10.82 8.26
N MET A 67 -3.76 11.38 7.35
CA MET A 67 -2.48 12.01 7.71
C MET A 67 -2.66 13.39 8.35
N GLN A 68 -3.81 14.05 8.18
CA GLN A 68 -4.04 15.36 8.80
C GLN A 68 -4.28 15.20 10.29
N THR A 69 -5.06 14.19 10.68
CA THR A 69 -5.35 13.91 12.09
C THR A 69 -4.39 12.90 12.70
N GLN A 70 -3.53 12.26 11.90
CA GLN A 70 -2.65 11.15 12.29
C GLN A 70 -3.42 9.95 12.89
N HIS A 71 -4.58 9.63 12.31
CA HIS A 71 -5.38 8.48 12.70
C HIS A 71 -5.53 7.47 11.55
N LEU A 72 -5.47 6.20 11.92
CA LEU A 72 -5.78 5.04 11.10
C LEU A 72 -7.18 4.57 11.50
N HIS A 73 -8.14 4.64 10.59
CA HIS A 73 -9.49 4.14 10.82
C HIS A 73 -9.60 2.74 10.22
N ILE A 74 -9.79 1.73 11.06
CA ILE A 74 -10.04 0.35 10.61
C ILE A 74 -11.53 0.09 10.77
N CYS A 75 -12.19 -0.21 9.66
CA CYS A 75 -13.62 -0.46 9.61
C CYS A 75 -13.90 -1.96 9.43
N HIS A 76 -14.83 -2.47 10.22
CA HIS A 76 -15.31 -3.84 10.15
C HIS A 76 -16.79 -3.85 9.79
N ASN A 77 -17.16 -4.70 8.84
CA ASN A 77 -18.55 -4.96 8.51
C ASN A 77 -19.07 -6.03 9.47
N LEU A 78 -19.90 -5.64 10.44
CA LEU A 78 -20.60 -6.56 11.32
C LEU A 78 -22.06 -6.65 10.87
N GLU A 79 -22.78 -7.71 11.24
CA GLU A 79 -24.21 -7.85 10.90
C GLU A 79 -25.06 -6.65 11.39
N THR A 80 -24.58 -5.95 12.42
CA THR A 80 -25.20 -4.74 12.98
C THR A 80 -24.87 -3.43 12.26
N GLY A 81 -23.99 -3.45 11.24
CA GLY A 81 -23.52 -2.28 10.49
C GLY A 81 -22.00 -2.16 10.38
N ILE A 82 -21.54 -1.09 9.74
CA ILE A 82 -20.11 -0.78 9.59
C ILE A 82 -19.62 -0.05 10.83
N HIS A 83 -18.68 -0.65 11.56
CA HIS A 83 -18.06 -0.05 12.74
C HIS A 83 -16.61 0.32 12.43
N CYS A 84 -16.26 1.59 12.57
CA CYS A 84 -14.91 2.09 12.33
C CYS A 84 -14.24 2.50 13.64
N GLN A 85 -13.09 1.91 13.92
CA GLN A 85 -12.30 2.21 15.11
C GLN A 85 -11.09 3.09 14.74
N PRO A 86 -10.92 4.26 15.37
CA PRO A 86 -9.75 5.10 15.17
C PRO A 86 -8.56 4.60 16.00
N PHE A 87 -7.40 4.51 15.37
CA PHE A 87 -6.12 4.17 16.01
C PHE A 87 -5.12 5.29 15.75
N LYS A 88 -4.34 5.68 16.76
CA LYS A 88 -3.35 6.74 16.60
C LYS A 88 -2.11 6.20 15.87
N ILE A 89 -1.71 6.86 14.80
CA ILE A 89 -0.49 6.54 14.07
C ILE A 89 0.71 6.97 14.90
N VAL A 90 1.68 6.07 15.03
CA VAL A 90 2.98 6.33 15.65
C VAL A 90 3.99 6.67 14.57
N GLU A 91 4.01 5.88 13.50
CA GLU A 91 4.98 6.03 12.42
C GLU A 91 4.42 5.51 11.10
N VAL A 92 4.82 6.14 9.99
CA VAL A 92 4.53 5.68 8.64
C VAL A 92 5.87 5.44 7.96
N GLY A 93 6.20 4.16 7.80
CA GLY A 93 7.41 3.74 7.12
C GLY A 93 7.35 4.03 5.61
N GLY A 94 8.52 4.27 5.03
CA GLY A 94 8.67 4.51 3.58
C GLY A 94 8.31 3.28 2.73
N PRO A 95 8.31 3.40 1.39
CA PRO A 95 7.91 2.33 0.47
C PRO A 95 8.76 1.04 0.60
N PHE A 96 9.97 1.12 1.17
CA PHE A 96 10.85 -0.04 1.39
C PHE A 96 10.80 -0.59 2.82
N SER A 97 10.12 0.09 3.75
CA SER A 97 10.00 -0.37 5.15
C SER A 97 9.22 -1.68 5.28
N VAL A 98 8.46 -2.07 4.27
CA VAL A 98 7.80 -3.38 4.21
C VAL A 98 8.84 -4.52 4.19
N LEU A 99 10.03 -4.30 3.62
CA LEU A 99 11.08 -5.31 3.53
C LEU A 99 11.69 -5.67 4.89
N SER A 100 11.57 -4.82 5.91
CA SER A 100 12.07 -5.14 7.26
C SER A 100 11.11 -6.02 8.08
N GLN A 101 9.92 -6.31 7.55
CA GLN A 101 8.96 -7.25 8.16
C GLN A 101 8.97 -8.65 7.52
N LEU A 102 9.71 -8.85 6.42
CA LEU A 102 9.97 -10.17 5.80
C LEU A 102 11.16 -10.85 6.46
#